data_AF-A0A6I6JVE3-F1
#
_entry.id   AF-A0A6I6JVE3-F1
#
_cell.length_a   1.000
_cell.length_b   1.000
_cell.length_c   1.000
_cell.angle_alpha   90.00
_cell.angle_beta   90.00
_cell.angle_gamma   90.00
#
_symmetry.space_group_name_H-M   'P 1'
#
loop_
_entity.id
_entity.type
_entity.pdbx_description
1 polymer ?
#
loop_
_entity_poly.entity_id
_entity_poly.type
_entity_poly.pdbx_seq_one_letter_code
_entity_poly.pdbx_strand_id
1 'polypeptide(L)'
;MEEWKKYYDEAASYSKAAFGAFNKKRLGNHVVYNLIGLAIENYLTALCMKLGIMPEHSSIGSMLHLLKKQVEVPDTFSAEARFINKFMNFCSLEVLDTPEPGASDLVRMLSFTEDVKNFTEQILGVKAENV
;
A
#
# COMPACT_ATOMS: atom_id res chain seq x y z
N MET A 1 3.52 -3.69 23.39
CA MET A 1 2.99 -2.96 22.23
C MET A 1 2.67 -4.01 21.19
N GLU A 2 1.44 -4.07 20.67
CA GLU A 2 1.14 -5.00 19.59
C GLU A 2 1.94 -4.57 18.34
N GLU A 3 2.80 -5.44 17.80
CA GLU A 3 3.78 -5.09 16.76
C GLU A 3 3.14 -4.48 15.50
N TRP A 4 1.90 -4.88 15.18
CA TRP A 4 1.15 -4.32 14.05
C TRP A 4 0.91 -2.81 14.16
N LYS A 5 0.82 -2.26 15.38
CA LYS A 5 0.49 -0.84 15.57
C LYS A 5 1.56 0.08 14.99
N LYS A 6 2.83 -0.30 15.14
CA LYS A 6 3.96 0.44 14.55
C LYS A 6 3.81 0.55 13.04
N TYR A 7 3.54 -0.58 12.38
CA TYR A 7 3.35 -0.62 10.93
C TYR A 7 2.12 0.19 10.50
N TYR A 8 1.03 0.13 11.26
CA TYR A 8 -0.14 0.96 10.98
C TYR A 8 0.15 2.46 11.08
N ASP A 9 0.83 2.90 12.14
CA ASP A 9 1.17 4.31 12.38
C ASP A 9 2.14 4.83 11.28
N GLU A 10 3.09 4.00 10.85
CA GLU A 10 3.98 4.27 9.70
C GLU A 10 3.18 4.36 8.39
N ALA A 11 2.29 3.40 8.12
CA ALA A 11 1.42 3.39 6.95
C ALA A 11 0.56 4.66 6.84
N ALA A 12 -0.06 5.07 7.95
CA ALA A 12 -0.87 6.28 8.02
C ALA A 12 -0.04 7.54 7.75
N SER A 13 1.20 7.58 8.25
CA SER A 13 2.12 8.69 8.01
C SER A 13 2.52 8.78 6.53
N TYR A 14 2.85 7.65 5.89
CA TYR A 14 3.17 7.60 4.46
C TYR A 14 1.96 7.94 3.59
N SER A 15 0.78 7.44 3.92
CA SER A 15 -0.47 7.76 3.23
C SER A 15 -0.73 9.27 3.27
N LYS A 16 -0.70 9.88 4.46
CA LYS A 16 -0.86 11.33 4.63
C LYS A 16 0.16 12.13 3.81
N ALA A 17 1.42 11.69 3.81
CA ALA A 17 2.48 12.31 3.01
C ALA A 17 2.21 12.19 1.50
N ALA A 18 1.77 11.04 1.01
CA ALA A 18 1.45 10.80 -0.40
C ALA A 18 0.32 11.72 -0.89
N PHE A 19 -0.81 11.75 -0.16
CA PHE A 19 -1.93 12.64 -0.46
C PHE A 19 -1.52 14.12 -0.42
N GLY A 20 -0.76 14.53 0.60
CA GLY A 20 -0.26 15.89 0.74
C GLY A 20 0.69 16.30 -0.39
N ALA A 21 1.60 15.41 -0.79
CA ALA A 21 2.55 15.64 -1.86
C ALA A 21 1.87 15.77 -3.23
N PHE A 22 0.92 14.89 -3.52
CA PHE A 22 0.12 14.92 -4.75
C PHE A 22 -0.71 16.21 -4.85
N ASN A 23 -1.50 16.52 -3.81
CA ASN A 23 -2.41 17.67 -3.82
C ASN A 23 -1.67 19.00 -3.92
N LYS A 24 -0.51 19.13 -3.26
CA LYS A 24 0.29 20.36 -3.28
C LYS A 24 1.21 20.46 -4.50
N LYS A 25 1.28 19.41 -5.34
CA LYS A 25 2.22 19.30 -6.48
C LYS A 25 3.65 19.64 -6.10
N ARG A 26 4.07 19.25 -4.87
CA ARG A 26 5.36 19.64 -4.28
C ARG A 26 6.49 18.67 -4.59
N LEU A 27 6.15 17.41 -4.89
CA LEU A 27 7.11 16.35 -5.16
C LEU A 27 6.81 15.73 -6.53
N GLY A 28 7.85 15.17 -7.16
CA GLY A 28 7.71 14.46 -8.43
C GLY A 28 6.86 13.20 -8.31
N ASN A 29 6.29 12.76 -9.43
CA ASN A 29 5.37 11.63 -9.45
C ASN A 29 5.98 10.35 -8.88
N HIS A 30 7.26 10.09 -9.20
CA HIS A 30 7.99 8.96 -8.64
C HIS A 30 8.06 8.95 -7.10
N VAL A 31 8.20 10.12 -6.47
CA VAL A 31 8.25 10.22 -5.00
C VAL A 31 6.87 9.94 -4.40
N VAL A 32 5.81 10.48 -5.00
CA VAL A 32 4.43 10.21 -4.57
C VAL A 32 4.14 8.71 -4.68
N TYR A 33 4.52 8.09 -5.80
CA TYR A 33 4.40 6.65 -6.02
C TYR A 33 5.14 5.81 -4.96
N ASN A 34 6.36 6.17 -4.60
CA ASN A 34 7.10 5.44 -3.55
C ASN A 34 6.42 5.56 -2.19
N LEU A 35 5.86 6.73 -1.85
CA LEU A 35 5.09 6.91 -0.61
C LEU A 35 3.81 6.06 -0.59
N ILE A 36 3.12 5.94 -1.73
CA ILE A 36 1.96 5.05 -1.91
C ILE A 36 2.38 3.59 -1.67
N GLY A 37 3.48 3.14 -2.29
CA GLY A 37 4.00 1.78 -2.12
C GLY A 37 4.27 1.46 -0.64
N LEU A 38 5.00 2.34 0.04
CA LEU A 38 5.29 2.22 1.47
C LEU A 38 4.03 2.23 2.34
N ALA A 39 3.03 3.06 2.00
CA ALA A 39 1.78 3.10 2.74
C ALA A 39 1.02 1.76 2.62
N ILE A 40 0.82 1.26 1.41
CA ILE A 40 0.10 0.01 1.16
C ILE A 40 0.84 -1.17 1.79
N GLU A 41 2.16 -1.26 1.61
CA GLU A 41 2.97 -2.33 2.19
C GLU A 41 2.85 -2.38 3.72
N ASN A 42 2.94 -1.22 4.38
CA ASN A 42 2.84 -1.17 5.83
C ASN A 42 1.41 -1.44 6.34
N TYR A 43 0.36 -1.02 5.63
CA TYR A 43 -1.01 -1.38 5.99
C TYR A 43 -1.26 -2.88 5.92
N LEU A 44 -0.78 -3.53 4.86
CA LEU A 44 -0.91 -4.97 4.69
C LEU A 44 -0.02 -5.73 5.68
N THR A 45 1.16 -5.22 5.98
CA THR A 45 2.05 -5.77 7.01
C THR A 45 1.39 -5.70 8.39
N ALA A 46 0.77 -4.57 8.75
CA ALA A 46 0.02 -4.43 9.98
C ALA A 46 -1.08 -5.51 10.11
N LEU A 47 -1.82 -5.77 9.03
CA LEU A 47 -2.82 -6.84 9.01
C LEU A 47 -2.21 -8.22 9.19
N CYS A 48 -1.15 -8.54 8.44
CA CYS A 48 -0.43 -9.80 8.57
C CYS A 48 0.03 -10.01 10.02
N MET A 49 0.63 -8.99 10.64
CA MET A 49 1.07 -9.04 12.04
C MET A 49 -0.09 -9.23 13.01
N LYS A 50 -1.23 -8.54 12.82
CA LYS A 50 -2.42 -8.72 13.68
C LYS A 50 -2.97 -10.15 13.62
N LEU A 51 -2.93 -10.75 12.44
CA LEU A 51 -3.41 -12.10 12.17
C LEU A 51 -2.38 -13.19 12.48
N GLY A 52 -1.19 -12.83 12.97
CA GLY A 52 -0.12 -13.77 13.30
C GLY A 52 0.52 -14.43 12.08
N ILE A 53 0.49 -13.77 10.93
CA ILE A 53 1.06 -14.26 9.66
C ILE A 53 2.30 -13.47 9.30
N MET A 54 3.39 -14.17 8.96
CA MET A 54 4.60 -13.54 8.45
C MET A 54 4.58 -13.57 6.92
N PRO A 55 4.64 -12.41 6.24
CA PRO A 55 4.72 -12.39 4.79
C PRO A 55 6.09 -12.89 4.32
N GLU A 56 6.10 -13.89 3.42
CA GLU A 56 7.34 -14.42 2.81
C GLU A 56 7.95 -13.44 1.80
N HIS A 57 7.11 -12.58 1.22
CA HIS A 57 7.48 -11.54 0.27
C HIS A 57 6.67 -10.27 0.56
N SER A 58 7.34 -9.11 0.54
CA SER A 58 6.71 -7.80 0.75
C SER A 58 5.92 -7.27 -0.45
N SER A 59 5.80 -8.05 -1.52
CA SER A 59 4.98 -7.64 -2.65
C SER A 59 3.50 -7.53 -2.24
N ILE A 60 2.83 -6.49 -2.69
CA ILE A 60 1.41 -6.23 -2.39
C ILE A 60 0.55 -7.45 -2.78
N GLY A 61 0.81 -8.02 -3.96
CA GLY A 61 0.09 -9.19 -4.45
C GLY A 61 0.28 -10.43 -3.56
N SER A 62 1.51 -10.69 -3.10
CA SER A 62 1.83 -11.80 -2.21
C SER A 62 1.12 -11.66 -0.86
N MET A 63 1.15 -10.47 -0.26
CA MET A 63 0.46 -10.22 1.01
C MET A 63 -1.06 -10.34 0.88
N LEU A 64 -1.65 -9.82 -0.19
CA LEU A 64 -3.09 -9.97 -0.44
C LEU A 64 -3.49 -11.45 -0.61
N HIS A 65 -2.68 -12.24 -1.32
CA HIS A 65 -2.93 -13.67 -1.46
C HIS A 65 -2.88 -14.40 -0.11
N LEU A 66 -1.96 -14.01 0.77
CA LEU A 66 -1.84 -14.54 2.11
C LEU A 66 -3.05 -14.16 2.99
N LEU A 67 -3.45 -12.89 2.96
CA LEU A 67 -4.60 -12.37 3.71
C LEU A 67 -5.92 -13.00 3.27
N LYS A 68 -6.10 -13.29 1.96
CA LYS A 68 -7.28 -14.00 1.44
C LYS A 68 -7.55 -15.35 2.10
N LYS A 69 -6.55 -15.97 2.73
CA LYS A 69 -6.71 -17.24 3.46
C LYS A 69 -7.34 -17.07 4.85
N GLN A 70 -7.35 -15.86 5.39
CA GLN A 70 -7.81 -15.56 6.76
C GLN A 70 -8.98 -14.58 6.80
N VAL A 71 -9.07 -13.67 5.82
CA VAL A 71 -10.09 -12.62 5.75
C VAL A 71 -10.63 -12.47 4.33
N GLU A 72 -11.85 -11.98 4.22
CA GLU A 72 -12.46 -11.68 2.93
C GLU A 72 -11.84 -10.39 2.36
N VAL A 73 -10.93 -10.55 1.39
CA VAL A 73 -10.29 -9.43 0.69
C VAL A 73 -11.11 -9.07 -0.55
N PRO A 74 -11.43 -7.79 -0.80
CA PRO A 74 -12.15 -7.37 -2.00
C PRO A 74 -11.50 -7.86 -3.29
N ASP A 75 -12.30 -8.36 -4.23
CA ASP A 75 -11.78 -8.91 -5.51
C ASP A 75 -11.05 -7.87 -6.36
N THR A 76 -11.43 -6.60 -6.23
CA THR A 76 -10.81 -5.46 -6.92
C THR A 76 -9.34 -5.29 -6.54
N PHE A 77 -8.93 -5.66 -5.32
CA PHE A 77 -7.57 -5.43 -4.82
C PHE A 77 -6.52 -6.16 -5.64
N SER A 78 -6.85 -7.33 -6.21
CA SER A 78 -5.93 -8.07 -7.08
C SER A 78 -5.65 -7.36 -8.41
N ALA A 79 -6.62 -6.60 -8.95
CA ALA A 79 -6.40 -5.79 -10.13
C ALA A 79 -5.53 -4.56 -9.82
N GLU A 80 -5.79 -3.90 -8.69
CA GLU A 80 -5.02 -2.72 -8.27
C GLU A 80 -3.59 -3.05 -7.87
N ALA A 81 -3.37 -4.17 -7.16
CA ALA A 81 -2.02 -4.64 -6.84
C ALA A 81 -1.20 -4.92 -8.11
N ARG A 82 -1.79 -5.55 -9.13
CA ARG A 82 -1.12 -5.73 -10.44
C ARG A 82 -0.82 -4.41 -11.13
N PHE A 83 -1.74 -3.45 -11.04
CA PHE A 83 -1.54 -2.13 -11.60
C PHE A 83 -0.38 -1.39 -10.95
N ILE A 84 -0.23 -1.45 -9.63
CA ILE A 84 0.92 -0.84 -8.92
C ILE A 84 2.21 -1.58 -9.25
N ASN A 85 2.19 -2.92 -9.22
CA ASN A 85 3.38 -3.73 -9.46
C ASN A 85 4.01 -3.50 -10.84
N LYS A 86 3.26 -3.03 -11.86
CA LYS A 86 3.83 -2.72 -13.18
C LYS A 86 4.87 -1.59 -13.15
N PHE A 87 4.87 -0.78 -12.09
CA PHE A 87 5.84 0.30 -11.85
C PHE A 87 6.95 -0.15 -10.88
N MET A 88 6.80 -1.30 -10.23
CA MET A 88 7.78 -1.88 -9.31
C MET A 88 8.71 -2.81 -10.08
N ASN A 89 9.83 -2.29 -10.58
CA ASN A 89 10.90 -3.11 -11.13
C ASN A 89 11.79 -3.65 -10.00
N PHE A 90 11.30 -4.66 -9.29
CA PHE A 90 12.16 -5.47 -8.43
C PHE A 90 12.28 -6.87 -9.05
N CYS A 91 13.52 -7.30 -9.28
CA CYS A 91 13.92 -8.62 -9.78
C CYS A 91 13.78 -8.88 -11.31
N SER A 92 14.19 -7.93 -12.16
CA SER A 92 14.54 -8.23 -13.56
C SER A 92 16.06 -8.33 -13.71
N LEU A 93 16.56 -9.38 -14.38
CA LEU A 93 17.96 -9.49 -14.81
C LEU A 93 18.29 -8.52 -15.96
N GLU A 94 17.25 -8.02 -16.63
CA GLU A 94 17.36 -7.03 -17.71
C GLU A 94 17.09 -5.62 -17.15
N VAL A 95 17.89 -4.64 -17.59
CA VAL A 95 17.63 -3.22 -17.34
C VAL A 95 16.44 -2.81 -18.21
N LEU A 96 15.24 -2.95 -17.65
CA LEU A 96 14.01 -2.45 -18.26
C LEU A 96 13.82 -1.00 -17.84
N ASP A 97 13.54 -0.12 -18.80
CA ASP A 97 13.06 1.23 -18.49
C ASP A 97 11.84 1.11 -17.59
N THR A 98 11.95 1.65 -16.39
CA THR A 98 10.85 1.60 -15.43
C THR A 98 9.88 2.70 -15.83
N PRO A 99 8.64 2.38 -16.24
CA PRO A 99 7.69 3.42 -16.60
C PRO A 99 7.48 4.33 -15.39
N GLU A 100 7.60 5.64 -15.57
CA GLU A 100 7.25 6.59 -14.51
C GLU A 100 5.72 6.77 -14.49
N PRO A 101 5.06 6.65 -13.33
CA PRO A 101 3.62 6.85 -13.25
C PRO A 101 3.23 8.29 -13.61
N GLY A 102 2.22 8.43 -14.46
CA GLY A 102 1.61 9.72 -14.75
C GLY A 102 0.70 10.19 -13.61
N ALA A 103 0.27 11.45 -13.65
CA ALA A 103 -0.64 11.99 -12.65
C ALA A 103 -1.97 11.22 -12.55
N SER A 104 -2.50 10.72 -13.67
CA SER A 104 -3.70 9.87 -13.69
C SER A 104 -3.46 8.50 -13.05
N ASP A 105 -2.26 7.93 -13.20
CA ASP A 105 -1.90 6.69 -12.53
C ASP A 105 -1.86 6.91 -11.00
N LEU A 106 -1.28 8.03 -10.55
CA LEU A 106 -1.24 8.38 -9.13
C LEU A 106 -2.63 8.56 -8.51
N VAL A 107 -3.59 9.14 -9.22
CA VAL A 107 -4.98 9.23 -8.74
C VAL A 107 -5.55 7.85 -8.45
N ARG A 108 -5.36 6.90 -9.39
CA ARG A 108 -5.82 5.51 -9.21
C ARG A 108 -5.12 4.85 -8.02
N MET A 109 -3.82 5.03 -7.91
CA MET A 109 -3.03 4.47 -6.81
C MET A 109 -3.44 5.02 -5.44
N LEU A 110 -3.66 6.34 -5.33
CA LEU A 110 -4.13 6.99 -4.10
C LEU A 110 -5.51 6.50 -3.70
N SER A 111 -6.42 6.32 -4.66
CA SER A 111 -7.73 5.69 -4.41
C SER A 111 -7.56 4.31 -3.79
N PHE A 112 -6.69 3.48 -4.38
CA PHE A 112 -6.42 2.15 -3.85
C PHE A 112 -5.72 2.19 -2.47
N THR A 113 -4.86 3.17 -2.20
CA THR A 113 -4.28 3.38 -0.87
C THR A 113 -5.36 3.65 0.18
N GLU A 114 -6.36 4.47 -0.13
CA GLU A 114 -7.48 4.73 0.78
C GLU A 114 -8.35 3.47 0.97
N ASP A 115 -8.60 2.70 -0.10
CA ASP A 115 -9.33 1.44 -0.02
C ASP A 115 -8.62 0.44 0.92
N VAL A 116 -7.30 0.29 0.77
CA VAL A 116 -6.48 -0.58 1.63
C VAL A 116 -6.49 -0.07 3.07
N LYS A 117 -6.36 1.25 3.29
CA LYS A 117 -6.46 1.84 4.63
C LYS A 117 -7.80 1.50 5.29
N ASN A 118 -8.92 1.73 4.60
CA ASN A 118 -10.26 1.45 5.11
C ASN A 118 -10.44 -0.04 5.43
N PHE A 119 -9.97 -0.91 4.56
CA PHE A 119 -9.95 -2.36 4.78
C PHE A 119 -9.13 -2.73 6.03
N THR A 120 -7.94 -2.13 6.19
CA THR A 120 -7.09 -2.35 7.34
C THR A 120 -7.73 -1.85 8.63
N GLU A 121 -8.28 -0.64 8.65
CA GLU A 121 -8.99 -0.05 9.78
C GLU A 121 -10.19 -0.91 10.23
N GLN A 122 -10.97 -1.41 9.28
CA GLN A 122 -12.11 -2.29 9.54
C GLN A 122 -11.69 -3.57 10.28
N ILE A 123 -10.61 -4.24 9.83
CA ILE A 123 -10.15 -5.49 10.45
C ILE A 123 -9.47 -5.24 11.80
N LEU A 124 -8.66 -4.19 11.90
CA LEU A 124 -7.94 -3.85 13.13
C LEU A 124 -8.86 -3.27 14.21
N GLY A 125 -10.06 -2.81 13.84
CA GLY A 125 -10.99 -2.13 14.76
C GLY A 125 -10.47 -0.76 15.20
N VAL A 126 -9.68 -0.10 14.36
CA VAL A 126 -9.14 1.26 14.60
C VAL A 126 -9.72 2.22 13.57
N LYS A 127 -9.78 3.50 13.92
CA LYS A 127 -9.96 4.59 12.95
C LYS A 127 -8.77 5.51 13.09
N ALA A 128 -8.18 5.98 11.99
CA ALA A 128 -7.24 7.07 12.08
C ALA A 128 -7.90 8.26 12.79
N GLU A 129 -7.32 8.72 13.90
CA GLU A 129 -7.68 10.04 14.44
C GLU A 129 -7.35 11.06 13.34
N ASN A 130 -8.35 11.82 12.91
CA ASN A 130 -8.16 12.91 11.97
C ASN A 130 -7.19 13.93 12.61
N VAL A 131 -5.90 13.83 12.26
CA VAL A 131 -4.87 14.83 12.57
C VAL A 131 -4.40 15.48 11.29
#